data_AF-A0AAV3ZUP9-F1
#
_entry.id   AF-A0AAV3ZUP9-F1
#
_cell.length_a   1.000
_cell.length_b   1.000
_cell.length_c   1.000
_cell.angle_alpha   90.00
_cell.angle_beta   90.00
_cell.angle_gamma   90.00
#
_symmetry.space_group_name_H-M   'P 1'
#
loop_
_entity.id
_entity.type
_entity.pdbx_description
1 polymer ?
#
loop_
_entity_poly.entity_id
_entity_poly.type
_entity_poly.pdbx_seq_one_letter_code
_entity_poly.pdbx_strand_id
1 'polypeptide(L)'
;MIMILIAEEEDEEEEEEEEEEEEEEEEEEEEEEEEKAAAAASTVAAAAAAVLKSNAQARKLGAIATFLDIPVTVNPHNSLNSSKGVIRNRNLRCCSEEEMVEELSGVTHAQRIKIKTDTFFLTFDSPKPPSRIRAGYLTLDVIPYAPLPMRCYMCQCYVHGKDGCKKPAAVCVRCGKGGHVESDCLADPHCLNCRESNAASSKICTKFL
;
A
#
# COMPACT_ATOMS: atom_id res chain seq x y z
N MET A 1 18.33 56.66 -49.15
CA MET A 1 19.11 56.32 -47.95
C MET A 1 18.31 56.58 -46.67
N ILE A 2 17.52 57.66 -46.57
CA ILE A 2 16.64 57.91 -45.41
C ILE A 2 15.41 56.97 -45.37
N MET A 3 14.82 56.58 -46.51
CA MET A 3 13.65 55.69 -46.52
C MET A 3 13.93 54.20 -46.25
N ILE A 4 15.20 53.78 -46.20
CA ILE A 4 15.54 52.38 -45.86
C ILE A 4 15.63 52.24 -44.34
N LEU A 5 16.18 53.25 -43.68
CA LEU A 5 16.30 53.28 -42.21
C LEU A 5 14.92 53.32 -41.51
N ILE A 6 13.91 53.96 -42.11
CA ILE A 6 12.56 54.01 -41.53
C ILE A 6 11.86 52.65 -41.63
N ALA A 7 12.11 51.89 -42.70
CA ALA A 7 11.51 50.56 -42.86
C ALA A 7 12.18 49.53 -41.94
N GLU A 8 13.50 49.65 -41.72
CA GLU A 8 14.22 48.79 -40.76
C GLU A 8 13.83 49.10 -39.30
N GLU A 9 13.54 50.37 -38.96
CA GLU A 9 13.00 50.73 -37.63
C GLU A 9 11.53 50.29 -37.44
N GLU A 10 10.68 50.37 -38.48
CA GLU A 10 9.28 49.89 -38.41
C GLU A 10 9.20 48.35 -38.33
N ASP A 11 10.09 47.62 -39.01
CA ASP A 11 10.15 46.14 -38.93
C ASP A 11 10.69 45.66 -37.55
N GLU A 12 11.60 46.40 -36.91
CA GLU A 12 12.10 46.09 -35.56
C GLU A 12 11.05 46.39 -34.46
N GLU A 13 10.25 47.45 -34.60
CA GLU A 13 9.15 47.76 -33.67
C GLU A 13 8.01 46.71 -33.74
N GLU A 14 7.70 46.16 -34.92
CA GLU A 14 6.72 45.07 -35.06
C GLU A 14 7.22 43.74 -34.44
N GLU A 15 8.52 43.43 -34.54
CA GLU A 15 9.11 42.24 -33.88
C GLU A 15 9.11 42.39 -32.34
N GLU A 16 9.36 43.58 -31.80
CA GLU A 16 9.29 43.84 -30.35
C GLU A 16 7.84 43.74 -29.82
N GLU A 17 6.83 44.21 -30.57
CA GLU A 17 5.41 44.05 -30.19
C GLU A 17 4.96 42.58 -30.21
N GLU A 18 5.43 41.77 -31.17
CA GLU A 18 5.14 40.33 -31.20
C GLU A 18 5.80 39.57 -30.03
N GLU A 19 7.03 39.93 -29.65
CA GLU A 19 7.71 39.34 -28.47
C GLU A 19 7.00 39.71 -27.15
N GLU A 20 6.51 40.95 -27.00
CA GLU A 20 5.73 41.37 -25.82
C GLU A 20 4.38 40.63 -25.73
N GLU A 21 3.69 40.42 -26.86
CA GLU A 21 2.43 39.63 -26.87
C GLU A 21 2.67 38.15 -26.51
N GLU A 22 3.77 37.54 -26.98
CA GLU A 22 4.12 36.16 -26.61
C GLU A 22 4.47 36.04 -25.11
N GLU A 23 5.18 37.01 -24.53
CA GLU A 23 5.49 37.03 -23.10
C GLU A 23 4.22 37.19 -22.24
N GLU A 24 3.27 38.04 -22.64
CA GLU A 24 1.98 38.20 -21.94
C GLU A 24 1.14 36.91 -22.01
N GLU A 25 1.10 36.21 -23.15
CA GLU A 25 0.40 34.92 -23.27
C GLU A 25 1.04 33.83 -22.38
N GLU A 26 2.37 33.76 -22.29
CA GLU A 26 3.07 32.83 -21.41
C GLU A 26 2.80 33.12 -19.93
N GLU A 27 2.77 34.40 -19.51
CA GLU A 27 2.44 34.78 -18.13
C GLU A 27 0.98 34.43 -17.77
N GLU A 28 0.02 34.64 -18.67
CA GLU A 28 -1.38 34.25 -18.46
C GLU A 28 -1.55 32.72 -18.33
N GLU A 29 -0.82 31.93 -19.13
CA GLU A 29 -0.81 30.47 -19.02
C GLU A 29 -0.21 29.99 -17.69
N GLU A 30 0.89 30.61 -17.23
CA GLU A 30 1.51 30.30 -15.93
C GLU A 30 0.59 30.65 -14.75
N GLU A 31 -0.07 31.82 -14.77
CA GLU A 31 -1.04 32.21 -13.75
C GLU A 31 -2.25 31.26 -13.70
N GLU A 32 -2.78 30.84 -14.86
CA GLU A 32 -3.85 29.84 -14.93
C GLU A 32 -3.41 28.47 -14.37
N GLU A 33 -2.17 28.03 -14.64
CA GLU A 33 -1.63 26.80 -14.07
C GLU A 33 -1.45 26.90 -12.55
N GLU A 34 -0.98 28.03 -12.04
CA GLU A 34 -0.79 28.25 -10.61
C GLU A 34 -2.14 28.31 -9.87
N GLU A 35 -3.17 28.94 -10.45
CA GLU A 35 -4.52 28.97 -9.87
C GLU A 35 -5.16 27.57 -9.86
N LYS A 36 -4.99 26.78 -10.94
CA LYS A 36 -5.43 25.37 -10.99
C LYS A 36 -4.71 24.51 -9.95
N ALA A 37 -3.41 24.74 -9.72
CA ALA A 37 -2.62 24.04 -8.71
C ALA A 37 -3.04 24.42 -7.28
N ALA A 38 -3.29 25.70 -7.02
CA ALA A 38 -3.75 26.20 -5.72
C ALA A 38 -5.16 25.68 -5.36
N ALA A 39 -6.06 25.60 -6.34
CA ALA A 39 -7.39 25.00 -6.16
C ALA A 39 -7.31 23.50 -5.79
N ALA A 40 -6.33 22.76 -6.31
CA ALA A 40 -6.08 21.36 -5.93
C ALA A 40 -5.54 21.22 -4.49
N ALA A 41 -4.77 22.20 -4.01
CA ALA A 41 -4.11 22.15 -2.70
C ALA A 41 -5.04 22.46 -1.49
N SER A 42 -6.21 23.08 -1.70
CA SER A 42 -7.10 23.52 -0.61
C SER A 42 -8.11 22.45 -0.11
N THR A 43 -7.96 21.20 -0.51
CA THR A 43 -8.88 20.13 -0.06
C THR A 43 -8.34 19.42 1.20
N VAL A 44 -9.08 19.52 2.30
CA VAL A 44 -8.82 18.72 3.51
C VAL A 44 -8.96 17.24 3.14
N ALA A 45 -7.84 16.53 3.02
CA ALA A 45 -7.81 15.11 2.66
C ALA A 45 -8.34 14.22 3.81
N ALA A 46 -9.66 14.16 3.95
CA ALA A 46 -10.33 13.21 4.83
C ALA A 46 -10.47 11.85 4.11
N ALA A 47 -9.58 10.91 4.43
CA ALA A 47 -9.68 9.54 3.92
C ALA A 47 -10.69 8.74 4.74
N ALA A 48 -11.79 8.31 4.10
CA ALA A 48 -12.77 7.41 4.67
C ALA A 48 -12.69 6.02 4.00
N ALA A 49 -12.63 4.96 4.80
CA ALA A 49 -12.69 3.59 4.30
C ALA A 49 -14.11 3.01 4.48
N ALA A 50 -14.69 2.47 3.41
CA ALA A 50 -15.98 1.80 3.43
C ALA A 50 -15.82 0.32 3.05
N VAL A 51 -16.41 -0.58 3.83
CA VAL A 51 -16.49 -2.01 3.49
C VAL A 51 -17.74 -2.24 2.66
N LEU A 52 -17.55 -2.75 1.44
CA LEU A 52 -18.64 -2.98 0.49
C LEU A 52 -19.09 -4.44 0.54
N LYS A 53 -20.40 -4.66 0.34
CA LYS A 53 -20.99 -6.00 0.37
C LYS A 53 -21.04 -6.65 -1.00
N SER A 54 -20.92 -5.86 -2.07
CA SER A 54 -20.95 -6.38 -3.44
C SER A 54 -20.15 -5.50 -4.41
N ASN A 55 -19.65 -6.13 -5.48
CA ASN A 55 -18.98 -5.43 -6.58
C ASN A 55 -19.90 -4.41 -7.26
N ALA A 56 -21.22 -4.61 -7.25
CA ALA A 56 -22.16 -3.63 -7.78
C ALA A 56 -22.12 -2.30 -7.01
N GLN A 57 -21.92 -2.35 -5.68
CA GLN A 57 -21.73 -1.14 -4.87
C GLN A 57 -20.40 -0.47 -5.18
N ALA A 58 -19.33 -1.25 -5.32
CA ALA A 58 -18.00 -0.73 -5.66
C ALA A 58 -18.00 0.04 -6.97
N ARG A 59 -18.67 -0.49 -8.01
CA ARG A 59 -18.80 0.18 -9.31
C ARG A 59 -19.59 1.48 -9.22
N LYS A 60 -20.67 1.51 -8.43
CA LYS A 60 -21.47 2.73 -8.24
C LYS A 60 -20.67 3.80 -7.50
N LEU A 61 -19.94 3.42 -6.45
CA LEU A 61 -19.09 4.32 -5.67
C LEU A 61 -17.90 4.84 -6.49
N GLY A 62 -17.27 3.99 -7.30
CA GLY A 62 -16.17 4.39 -8.18
C GLY A 62 -16.57 5.39 -9.27
N ALA A 63 -17.87 5.48 -9.59
CA ALA A 63 -18.39 6.45 -10.56
C ALA A 63 -18.76 7.81 -9.92
N ILE A 64 -18.66 7.95 -8.59
CA ILE A 64 -18.95 9.20 -7.89
C ILE A 64 -17.72 10.10 -7.99
N ALA A 65 -17.87 11.25 -8.65
CA ALA A 65 -16.84 12.28 -8.74
C ALA A 65 -17.03 13.40 -7.69
N THR A 66 -18.26 13.59 -7.19
CA THR A 66 -18.58 14.61 -6.20
C THR A 66 -19.46 14.04 -5.08
N PHE A 67 -19.19 14.45 -3.85
CA PHE A 67 -20.01 14.12 -2.69
C PHE A 67 -20.35 15.42 -1.95
N LEU A 68 -21.62 15.80 -1.92
CA LEU A 68 -22.08 17.09 -1.36
C LEU A 68 -21.32 18.28 -1.97
N ASP A 69 -21.19 18.28 -3.31
CA ASP A 69 -20.49 19.30 -4.10
C ASP A 69 -18.98 19.43 -3.84
N ILE A 70 -18.40 18.49 -3.07
CA ILE A 70 -16.96 18.37 -2.87
C ILE A 70 -16.42 17.31 -3.84
N PRO A 71 -15.37 17.60 -4.63
CA PRO A 71 -14.75 16.59 -5.48
C PRO A 71 -14.14 15.47 -4.62
N VAL A 72 -14.41 14.21 -4.98
CA VAL A 72 -13.93 13.04 -4.27
C VAL A 72 -13.33 12.03 -5.22
N THR A 73 -12.22 11.41 -4.80
CA THR A 73 -11.56 10.32 -5.54
C THR A 73 -11.80 9.01 -4.80
N VAL A 74 -12.43 8.05 -5.47
CA VAL A 74 -12.72 6.73 -4.90
C VAL A 74 -11.73 5.70 -5.44
N ASN A 75 -10.84 5.23 -4.58
CA ASN A 75 -9.85 4.21 -4.93
C ASN A 75 -10.08 2.92 -4.12
N PRO A 76 -9.84 1.73 -4.70
CA PRO A 76 -9.81 0.50 -3.93
C PRO A 76 -8.66 0.57 -2.91
N HIS A 77 -8.95 0.16 -1.68
CA HIS A 77 -7.96 0.13 -0.62
C HIS A 77 -6.83 -0.87 -0.96
N ASN A 78 -5.60 -0.37 -1.02
CA ASN A 78 -4.41 -1.12 -1.45
C ASN A 78 -4.15 -2.43 -0.67
N SER A 79 -4.26 -2.41 0.66
CA SER A 79 -3.94 -3.57 1.51
C SER A 79 -5.13 -4.47 1.84
N LEU A 80 -6.37 -3.95 1.84
CA LEU A 80 -7.56 -4.71 2.23
C LEU A 80 -8.21 -5.44 1.03
N ASN A 81 -7.98 -4.96 -0.18
CA ASN A 81 -8.43 -5.62 -1.40
C ASN A 81 -7.35 -6.52 -2.02
N SER A 82 -6.22 -6.72 -1.34
CA SER A 82 -5.21 -7.68 -1.74
C SER A 82 -5.11 -8.82 -0.73
N SER A 83 -4.64 -9.96 -1.19
CA SER A 83 -4.39 -11.12 -0.34
C SER A 83 -3.14 -11.84 -0.76
N LYS A 84 -2.64 -12.73 0.10
CA LYS A 84 -1.37 -13.41 -0.13
C LYS A 84 -1.55 -14.91 -0.02
N GLY A 85 -0.82 -15.65 -0.84
CA GLY A 85 -0.86 -17.11 -0.86
C GLY A 85 0.50 -17.70 -1.21
N VAL A 86 0.70 -18.95 -0.80
CA VAL A 86 1.89 -19.72 -1.11
C VAL A 86 1.50 -20.90 -1.99
N ILE A 87 2.21 -21.07 -3.09
CA ILE A 87 2.11 -22.23 -3.97
C ILE A 87 3.41 -23.00 -3.94
N ARG A 88 3.32 -24.34 -4.01
CA ARG A 88 4.48 -25.21 -4.11
C ARG A 88 4.24 -26.32 -5.10
N ASN A 89 5.06 -26.37 -6.15
CA ASN A 89 5.02 -27.45 -7.13
C ASN A 89 6.34 -27.54 -7.88
N ARG A 90 6.91 -28.75 -8.00
CA ARG A 90 8.21 -29.03 -8.62
C ARG A 90 8.34 -28.49 -10.05
N ASN A 91 7.24 -28.41 -10.79
CA ASN A 91 7.23 -27.90 -12.16
C ASN A 91 7.50 -26.39 -12.24
N LEU A 92 7.32 -25.65 -11.15
CA LEU A 92 7.58 -24.21 -11.06
C LEU A 92 9.07 -23.89 -10.80
N ARG A 93 9.94 -24.90 -10.82
CA ARG A 93 11.37 -24.71 -10.52
C ARG A 93 12.08 -23.82 -11.54
N CYS A 94 11.64 -23.86 -12.79
CA CYS A 94 12.26 -23.11 -13.89
C CYS A 94 11.54 -21.79 -14.18
N CYS A 95 10.37 -21.54 -13.58
CA CYS A 95 9.60 -20.34 -13.88
C CYS A 95 10.25 -19.08 -13.30
N SER A 96 10.19 -17.94 -13.98
CA SER A 96 10.62 -16.66 -13.38
C SER A 96 9.52 -16.06 -12.49
N GLU A 97 9.82 -15.00 -11.73
CA GLU A 97 8.80 -14.29 -10.95
C GLU A 97 7.87 -13.50 -11.87
N GLU A 98 8.42 -12.97 -12.96
CA GLU A 98 7.71 -12.23 -14.00
C GLU A 98 6.70 -13.13 -14.73
N GLU A 99 7.13 -14.34 -15.14
CA GLU A 99 6.24 -15.33 -15.76
C GLU A 99 5.05 -15.69 -14.84
N MET A 100 5.24 -15.70 -13.52
CA MET A 100 4.15 -15.97 -12.59
C MET A 100 3.13 -14.83 -12.54
N VAL A 101 3.55 -13.58 -12.73
CA VAL A 101 2.65 -12.42 -12.76
C VAL A 101 1.92 -12.35 -14.10
N GLU A 102 2.60 -12.64 -15.20
CA GLU A 102 2.03 -12.59 -16.55
C GLU A 102 1.05 -13.74 -16.83
N GLU A 103 1.39 -14.96 -16.44
CA GLU A 103 0.61 -16.16 -16.80
C GLU A 103 -0.53 -16.48 -15.82
N LEU A 104 -0.48 -15.98 -14.58
CA LEU A 104 -1.49 -16.28 -13.56
C LEU A 104 -2.49 -15.14 -13.43
N SER A 105 -3.77 -15.44 -13.68
CA SER A 105 -4.86 -14.47 -13.52
C SER A 105 -5.00 -14.00 -12.07
N GLY A 106 -5.02 -12.69 -11.86
CA GLY A 106 -5.27 -12.06 -10.56
C GLY A 106 -4.05 -12.01 -9.64
N VAL A 107 -2.84 -12.32 -10.14
CA VAL A 107 -1.58 -12.15 -9.41
C VAL A 107 -0.99 -10.79 -9.76
N THR A 108 -0.68 -9.97 -8.75
CA THR A 108 -0.06 -8.64 -8.93
C THR A 108 1.42 -8.64 -8.61
N HIS A 109 1.88 -9.61 -7.82
CA HIS A 109 3.27 -9.75 -7.44
C HIS A 109 3.57 -11.20 -7.11
N ALA A 110 4.69 -11.72 -7.61
CA ALA A 110 5.20 -13.04 -7.28
C ALA A 110 6.61 -12.91 -6.71
N GLN A 111 6.92 -13.73 -5.71
CA GLN A 111 8.25 -13.79 -5.11
C GLN A 111 8.62 -15.23 -4.79
N ARG A 112 9.80 -15.68 -5.22
CA ARG A 112 10.31 -17.00 -4.87
C ARG A 112 10.95 -16.94 -3.48
N ILE A 113 10.53 -17.84 -2.59
CA ILE A 113 10.99 -17.82 -1.18
C ILE A 113 12.51 -18.05 -1.08
N LYS A 114 13.07 -18.91 -1.94
CA LYS A 114 14.52 -19.13 -2.10
C LYS A 114 14.83 -19.42 -3.56
N ILE A 115 16.00 -18.97 -4.03
CA ILE A 115 16.44 -19.05 -5.44
C ILE A 115 16.28 -20.46 -6.06
N LYS A 116 16.47 -21.55 -5.28
CA LYS A 116 16.39 -22.94 -5.78
C LYS A 116 15.15 -23.73 -5.34
N THR A 117 14.16 -23.09 -4.73
CA THR A 117 12.93 -23.77 -4.27
C THR A 117 11.81 -23.63 -5.27
N ASP A 118 10.98 -24.67 -5.38
CA ASP A 118 9.76 -24.77 -6.18
C ASP A 118 8.54 -24.11 -5.51
N THR A 119 8.79 -23.09 -4.68
CA THR A 119 7.79 -22.43 -3.82
C THR A 119 7.76 -20.93 -4.09
N PHE A 120 6.56 -20.42 -4.38
CA PHE A 120 6.31 -19.01 -4.62
C PHE A 120 5.34 -18.44 -3.60
N PHE A 121 5.58 -17.19 -3.28
CA PHE A 121 4.72 -16.29 -2.54
C PHE A 121 4.04 -15.37 -3.55
N LEU A 122 2.72 -15.44 -3.62
CA LEU A 122 1.90 -14.67 -4.54
C LEU A 122 1.09 -13.63 -3.78
N THR A 123 0.98 -12.45 -4.36
CA THR A 123 0.01 -11.43 -3.97
C THR A 123 -1.08 -11.39 -5.03
N PHE A 124 -2.33 -11.49 -4.57
CA PHE A 124 -3.51 -11.45 -5.41
C PHE A 124 -4.20 -10.08 -5.30
N ASP A 125 -4.84 -9.64 -6.37
CA ASP A 125 -5.70 -8.44 -6.45
C ASP A 125 -7.10 -8.62 -5.84
N SER A 126 -7.28 -9.71 -5.10
CA SER A 126 -8.54 -10.06 -4.45
C SER A 126 -8.37 -10.11 -2.93
N PRO A 127 -9.43 -9.78 -2.15
CA PRO A 127 -9.36 -9.74 -0.68
C PRO A 127 -9.17 -11.12 -0.04
N LYS A 128 -9.39 -12.21 -0.79
CA LYS A 128 -9.16 -13.59 -0.33
C LYS A 128 -8.47 -14.36 -1.44
N PRO A 129 -7.41 -15.12 -1.13
CA PRO A 129 -6.71 -15.87 -2.16
C PRO A 129 -7.63 -16.99 -2.67
N PRO A 130 -7.63 -17.28 -3.97
CA PRO A 130 -8.33 -18.44 -4.51
C PRO A 130 -7.77 -19.72 -3.91
N SER A 131 -8.58 -20.77 -3.74
CA SER A 131 -8.10 -22.06 -3.21
C SER A 131 -7.23 -22.83 -4.21
N ARG A 132 -7.50 -22.64 -5.50
CA ARG A 132 -6.75 -23.23 -6.61
C ARG A 132 -6.57 -22.24 -7.74
N ILE A 133 -5.43 -22.33 -8.40
CA ILE A 133 -5.12 -21.56 -9.61
C ILE A 133 -4.66 -22.51 -10.72
N ARG A 134 -4.81 -22.06 -11.96
CA ARG A 134 -4.32 -22.79 -13.13
C ARG A 134 -3.08 -22.11 -13.69
N ALA A 135 -2.05 -22.93 -13.98
CA ALA A 135 -0.81 -22.51 -14.63
C ALA A 135 -0.60 -23.44 -15.83
N GLY A 136 -1.02 -23.01 -17.02
CA GLY A 136 -1.12 -23.90 -18.19
C GLY A 136 -2.02 -25.11 -17.90
N TYR A 137 -1.45 -26.32 -17.98
CA TYR A 137 -2.14 -27.58 -17.69
C TYR A 137 -2.13 -27.98 -16.20
N LEU A 138 -1.41 -27.24 -15.35
CA LEU A 138 -1.30 -27.52 -13.93
C LEU A 138 -2.45 -26.89 -13.15
N THR A 139 -3.00 -27.63 -12.19
CA THR A 139 -3.85 -27.08 -11.14
C THR A 139 -3.04 -27.06 -9.85
N LEU A 140 -2.87 -25.87 -9.28
CA LEU A 140 -2.04 -25.63 -8.10
C LEU A 140 -2.94 -25.28 -6.92
N ASP A 141 -2.74 -25.96 -5.79
CA ASP A 141 -3.37 -25.57 -4.54
C ASP A 141 -2.64 -24.35 -3.97
N VAL A 142 -3.42 -23.34 -3.58
CA VAL A 142 -2.91 -22.14 -2.92
C VAL A 142 -3.12 -22.29 -1.43
N ILE A 143 -2.03 -22.15 -0.67
CA ILE A 143 -2.07 -22.10 0.79
C ILE A 143 -2.19 -20.64 1.18
N PRO A 144 -3.31 -20.19 1.78
CA PRO A 144 -3.45 -18.80 2.22
C PRO A 144 -2.30 -18.41 3.16
N TYR A 145 -1.72 -17.24 2.93
CA TYR A 145 -0.67 -16.71 3.79
C TYR A 145 -1.24 -15.66 4.75
N ALA A 146 -1.15 -15.95 6.05
CA ALA A 146 -1.36 -14.97 7.11
C ALA A 146 0.02 -14.66 7.74
N PRO A 147 0.44 -13.38 7.79
CA PRO A 147 1.68 -13.03 8.45
C PRO A 147 1.56 -13.31 9.95
N LEU A 148 2.69 -13.66 10.57
CA LEU A 148 2.74 -13.85 12.01
C LEU A 148 2.33 -12.55 12.72
N PRO A 149 1.55 -12.63 13.81
CA PRO A 149 1.07 -11.44 14.50
C PRO A 149 2.25 -10.62 15.03
N MET A 150 2.26 -9.33 14.68
CA MET A 150 3.26 -8.38 15.17
C MET A 150 3.14 -8.23 16.68
N ARG A 151 4.22 -8.54 17.41
CA ARG A 151 4.29 -8.43 18.87
C ARG A 151 5.11 -7.22 19.28
N CYS A 152 4.54 -6.40 20.15
CA CYS A 152 5.26 -5.29 20.76
C CYS A 152 6.27 -5.81 21.78
N TYR A 153 7.56 -5.53 21.60
CA TYR A 153 8.60 -5.95 22.56
C TYR A 153 8.57 -5.16 23.89
N MET A 154 7.78 -4.10 23.99
CA MET A 154 7.57 -3.35 25.24
C MET A 154 6.44 -3.95 26.07
N CYS A 155 5.22 -4.05 25.51
CA CYS A 155 4.05 -4.50 26.25
C CYS A 155 3.66 -5.97 26.04
N GLN A 156 4.33 -6.67 25.11
CA GLN A 156 4.08 -8.06 24.70
C GLN A 156 2.70 -8.33 24.08
N CYS A 157 1.88 -7.29 23.89
CA CYS A 157 0.61 -7.40 23.18
C CYS A 157 0.83 -7.46 21.66
N TYR A 158 -0.11 -8.09 20.96
CA TYR A 158 -0.17 -8.04 19.50
C TYR A 158 -0.68 -6.68 18.99
N VAL A 159 -0.70 -6.52 17.67
CA VAL A 159 -1.25 -5.37 16.90
C VAL A 159 -0.28 -4.22 16.64
N HIS A 160 0.70 -3.96 17.52
CA HIS A 160 1.64 -2.84 17.34
C HIS A 160 3.09 -3.23 17.61
N GLY A 161 4.02 -2.46 17.03
CA GLY A 161 5.45 -2.56 17.30
C GLY A 161 5.88 -1.80 18.55
N LYS A 162 7.19 -1.67 18.74
CA LYS A 162 7.78 -0.89 19.85
C LYS A 162 7.41 0.61 19.75
N ASP A 163 7.48 1.17 18.55
CA ASP A 163 7.37 2.62 18.34
C ASP A 163 5.95 3.16 18.55
N GLY A 164 4.93 2.33 18.30
CA GLY A 164 3.53 2.65 18.58
C GLY A 164 3.09 2.34 20.02
N CYS A 165 4.00 1.93 20.91
CA CYS A 165 3.63 1.48 22.24
C CYS A 165 3.40 2.66 23.20
N LYS A 166 2.22 2.70 23.81
CA LYS A 166 1.85 3.70 24.82
C LYS A 166 2.25 3.31 26.25
N LYS A 167 2.80 2.11 26.46
CA LYS A 167 3.19 1.64 27.79
C LYS A 167 4.52 2.28 28.19
N PRO A 168 4.64 2.85 29.39
CA PRO A 168 5.84 3.59 29.81
C PRO A 168 7.03 2.68 30.12
N ALA A 169 6.79 1.41 30.43
CA ALA A 169 7.83 0.45 30.81
C ALA A 169 7.62 -0.90 30.13
N ALA A 170 8.73 -1.59 29.87
CA ALA A 170 8.72 -2.93 29.32
C ALA A 170 8.17 -3.95 30.35
N VAL A 171 7.45 -4.95 29.85
CA VAL A 171 6.97 -6.07 30.64
C VAL A 171 7.64 -7.37 30.21
N CYS A 172 7.82 -8.28 31.15
CA CYS A 172 8.44 -9.57 30.95
C CYS A 172 7.64 -10.43 29.95
N VAL A 173 8.34 -11.03 28.97
CA VAL A 173 7.75 -11.96 27.97
C VAL A 173 7.09 -13.17 28.62
N ARG A 174 7.70 -13.67 29.70
CA ARG A 174 7.28 -14.89 30.37
C ARG A 174 6.01 -14.66 31.19
N CYS A 175 6.01 -13.70 32.11
CA CYS A 175 4.92 -13.53 33.08
C CYS A 175 4.06 -12.27 32.88
N GLY A 176 4.40 -11.40 31.93
CA GLY A 176 3.64 -10.17 31.64
C GLY A 176 3.75 -9.05 32.69
N LYS A 177 4.60 -9.21 33.71
CA LYS A 177 4.82 -8.20 34.77
C LYS A 177 6.07 -7.36 34.50
N GLY A 178 6.07 -6.12 34.98
CA GLY A 178 7.23 -5.22 34.90
C GLY A 178 8.27 -5.44 35.99
N GLY A 179 9.35 -4.67 35.94
CA GLY A 179 10.37 -4.58 37.00
C GLY A 179 11.51 -5.59 36.93
N HIS A 180 11.56 -6.43 35.89
CA HIS A 180 12.63 -7.41 35.67
C HIS A 180 12.73 -7.79 34.18
N VAL A 181 13.84 -8.43 33.82
CA VAL A 181 14.08 -9.02 32.48
C VAL A 181 13.70 -10.50 32.46
N GLU A 182 13.48 -11.06 31.28
CA GLU A 182 13.06 -12.47 31.11
C GLU A 182 14.03 -13.48 31.76
N SER A 183 15.34 -13.23 31.70
CA SER A 183 16.37 -14.11 32.26
C SER A 183 16.22 -14.33 33.77
N ASP A 184 15.72 -13.31 34.47
CA ASP A 184 15.63 -13.29 35.94
C ASP A 184 14.21 -13.68 36.41
N CYS A 185 13.32 -14.02 35.46
CA CYS A 185 11.92 -14.32 35.74
C CYS A 185 11.74 -15.76 36.21
N LEU A 186 11.53 -15.92 37.52
CA LEU A 186 11.15 -17.19 38.16
C LEU A 186 9.62 -17.42 38.22
N ALA A 187 8.81 -16.42 37.84
CA ALA A 187 7.37 -16.53 37.86
C ALA A 187 6.82 -17.51 36.81
N ASP A 188 5.63 -18.05 37.09
CA ASP A 188 4.91 -18.88 36.13
C ASP A 188 4.59 -18.08 34.85
N PRO A 189 4.66 -18.75 33.69
CA PRO A 189 4.35 -18.09 32.42
C PRO A 189 2.89 -17.65 32.38
N HIS A 190 2.65 -16.43 31.91
CA HIS A 190 1.32 -15.85 31.75
C HIS A 190 1.28 -14.95 30.52
N CYS A 191 0.44 -15.30 29.55
CA CYS A 191 0.36 -14.58 28.28
C CYS A 191 -0.62 -13.41 28.38
N LEU A 192 -0.20 -12.19 28.10
CA LEU A 192 -1.08 -11.03 28.08
C LEU A 192 -2.12 -11.04 26.94
N ASN A 193 -1.91 -11.87 25.90
CA ASN A 193 -2.80 -11.96 24.74
C ASN A 193 -3.95 -12.96 24.94
N CYS A 194 -3.66 -14.20 25.38
CA CYS A 194 -4.68 -15.24 25.62
C CYS A 194 -5.03 -15.44 27.09
N ARG A 195 -4.24 -14.89 28.03
CA ARG A 195 -4.37 -15.07 29.50
C ARG A 195 -4.16 -16.49 29.99
N GLU A 196 -3.56 -17.35 29.17
CA GLU A 196 -3.22 -18.74 29.50
C GLU A 196 -1.78 -18.87 30.01
N SER A 197 -1.43 -20.07 30.50
CA SER A 197 -0.15 -20.41 31.13
C SER A 197 0.99 -20.65 30.13
N ASN A 198 1.19 -19.70 29.22
CA ASN A 198 2.28 -19.70 28.25
C ASN A 198 2.92 -18.32 28.17
N ALA A 199 4.17 -18.25 27.72
CA ALA A 199 4.81 -16.96 27.44
C ALA A 199 4.14 -16.26 26.24
N ALA A 200 4.22 -14.94 26.18
CA ALA A 200 3.66 -14.15 25.07
C ALA A 200 4.35 -14.42 23.71
N SER A 201 5.57 -14.98 23.74
CA SER A 201 6.33 -15.42 22.57
C SER A 201 5.95 -16.83 22.07
N SER A 202 5.11 -17.56 22.81
CA SER A 202 4.78 -18.95 22.49
C SER A 202 3.84 -19.07 21.29
N LYS A 203 4.15 -20.01 20.38
CA LYS A 203 3.29 -20.39 19.25
C LYS A 203 2.03 -21.16 19.67
N ILE A 204 1.94 -21.57 20.94
CA ILE A 204 0.79 -22.30 21.51
C ILE A 204 -0.34 -21.33 21.89
N CYS A 205 -0.04 -20.03 22.01
CA CYS A 205 -1.03 -19.01 22.33
C CYS A 205 -2.21 -19.07 21.35
N THR A 206 -3.43 -19.17 21.86
CA THR A 206 -4.67 -19.23 21.04
C THR A 206 -4.92 -17.98 20.20
N LYS A 207 -4.24 -16.87 20.51
CA LYS A 207 -4.25 -15.62 19.73
C LYS A 207 -3.09 -15.50 18.75
N PHE A 208 -2.25 -16.53 18.63
CA PHE A 208 -1.15 -16.60 17.67
C PHE A 208 -1.63 -17.21 16.35
N LEU A 209 -2.39 -16.44 15.58
CA LEU A 209 -2.90 -16.81 14.25
C LEU A 209 -2.90 -15.59 13.33
#